data_AF-A0A8I6S2F3-F1
#
_entry.id   AF-A0A8I6S2F3-F1
#
_cell.length_a   1.000
_cell.length_b   1.000
_cell.length_c   1.000
_cell.angle_alpha   90.00
_cell.angle_beta   90.00
_cell.angle_gamma   90.00
#
_symmetry.space_group_name_H-M   'P 1'
#
loop_
_entity.id
_entity.type
_entity.pdbx_description
1 polymer ?
#
loop_
_entity_poly.entity_id
_entity_poly.type
_entity_poly.pdbx_seq_one_letter_code
_entity_poly.pdbx_strand_id
1 'polypeptide(L)'
;MSDVQIRQMRDFLDIYNKISEKCFNHCVYTMGYRELTEKESRCVDLCATKFLYGGQSIMKTYVEIQPQITERRIQEMNKMMEDAAMKS
;
A
#
# COMPACT_ATOMS: atom_id res chain seq x y z
N MET A 1 2.99 24.42 7.99
CA MET A 1 3.28 23.10 7.38
C MET A 1 2.95 23.18 5.90
N SER A 2 3.79 22.63 5.03
CA SER A 2 3.50 22.57 3.58
C SER A 2 2.46 21.48 3.28
N ASP A 3 1.70 21.62 2.19
CA ASP A 3 0.70 20.61 1.78
C ASP A 3 1.32 19.21 1.59
N VAL A 4 2.58 19.15 1.14
CA VAL A 4 3.34 17.90 1.00
C VAL A 4 3.53 17.22 2.35
N GLN A 5 3.91 17.97 3.39
CA GLN A 5 4.09 17.42 4.74
C GLN A 5 2.76 16.94 5.32
N ILE A 6 1.67 17.69 5.11
CA ILE A 6 0.33 17.28 5.57
C ILE A 6 -0.09 15.97 4.91
N ARG A 7 0.15 15.84 3.60
CA ARG A 7 -0.12 14.60 2.86
C ARG A 7 0.69 13.43 3.38
N GLN A 8 2.00 13.60 3.60
CA GLN A 8 2.86 12.55 4.16
C GLN A 8 2.39 12.09 5.54
N MET A 9 1.97 13.00 6.41
CA MET A 9 1.42 12.64 7.72
C MET A 9 0.11 11.87 7.59
N ARG A 10 -0.78 12.30 6.69
CA ARG A 10 -2.04 11.59 6.42
C ARG A 10 -1.78 10.17 5.92
N ASP A 11 -0.90 10.02 4.95
CA ASP A 11 -0.54 8.71 4.39
C ASP A 11 0.06 7.79 5.46
N PHE A 12 0.90 8.34 6.35
CA PHE A 12 1.45 7.60 7.49
C PHE A 12 0.34 7.13 8.45
N LEU A 13 -0.59 8.00 8.81
CA LEU A 13 -1.70 7.65 9.73
C LEU A 13 -2.62 6.60 9.10
N ASP A 14 -2.88 6.69 7.80
CA ASP A 14 -3.66 5.69 7.08
C ASP A 14 -2.98 4.31 7.10
N ILE A 15 -1.65 4.26 6.92
CA ILE A 15 -0.87 3.02 7.02
C ILE A 15 -0.91 2.49 8.47
N TYR A 16 -0.71 3.36 9.46
CA TYR A 16 -0.75 2.98 10.88
C TYR A 16 -2.09 2.34 11.27
N ASN A 17 -3.20 2.95 10.86
CA ASN A 17 -4.53 2.43 11.14
C ASN A 17 -4.76 1.07 10.49
N LYS A 18 -4.38 0.92 9.21
CA LYS A 18 -4.50 -0.35 8.48
C LYS A 18 -3.67 -1.47 9.11
N ILE A 19 -2.43 -1.18 9.49
CA ILE A 19 -1.56 -2.16 10.16
C ILE A 19 -2.16 -2.57 11.50
N SER A 20 -2.58 -1.59 12.29
CA SER A 20 -3.15 -1.81 13.62
C SER A 20 -4.38 -2.73 13.55
N GLU A 21 -5.34 -2.40 12.68
CA GLU A 21 -6.55 -3.22 12.48
C GLU A 21 -6.20 -4.64 11.99
N LYS A 22 -5.33 -4.75 10.99
CA LYS A 22 -4.98 -6.05 10.40
C LYS A 22 -4.25 -6.95 11.39
N CYS A 23 -3.29 -6.42 12.12
CA CYS A 23 -2.53 -7.20 13.10
C CYS A 23 -3.37 -7.54 14.32
N PHE A 24 -4.26 -6.64 14.77
CA PHE A 24 -5.23 -6.96 15.81
C PHE A 24 -6.11 -8.14 15.42
N ASN A 25 -6.77 -8.07 14.25
CA ASN A 25 -7.67 -9.12 13.77
C ASN A 25 -6.96 -10.46 13.51
N HIS A 26 -5.66 -10.45 13.23
CA HIS A 26 -4.89 -11.67 12.95
C HIS A 26 -4.27 -12.29 14.20
N CYS A 27 -3.77 -11.46 15.12
CA CYS A 27 -2.94 -11.92 16.23
C CYS A 27 -3.66 -11.96 17.57
N VAL A 28 -4.72 -11.17 17.79
CA VAL A 28 -5.44 -11.14 19.07
C VAL A 28 -6.64 -12.09 18.96
N TYR A 29 -6.47 -13.31 19.47
CA TYR A 29 -7.48 -14.37 19.38
C TYR A 29 -8.08 -14.73 20.74
N THR A 30 -7.44 -14.33 21.85
CA THR A 30 -7.97 -14.52 23.20
C THR A 30 -8.26 -13.19 23.86
N MET A 31 -9.51 -12.99 24.31
CA MET A 31 -9.93 -11.81 25.09
C MET A 31 -10.24 -12.15 26.55
N GLY A 32 -9.51 -13.12 27.12
CA GLY A 32 -9.67 -13.55 28.51
C GLY A 32 -9.00 -12.64 29.53
N TYR A 33 -8.02 -11.85 29.09
CA TYR A 33 -7.23 -10.94 29.93
C TYR A 33 -7.07 -9.60 29.22
N ARG A 34 -6.81 -8.54 30.00
CA ARG A 34 -6.59 -7.20 29.47
C ARG A 34 -5.24 -7.05 28.76
N GLU A 35 -4.26 -7.84 29.17
CA GLU A 35 -2.90 -7.82 28.62
C GLU A 35 -2.77 -8.86 27.50
N LEU A 36 -1.94 -8.53 26.50
CA LEU A 36 -1.59 -9.47 25.45
C LEU A 36 -0.73 -10.59 26.03
N THR A 37 -1.02 -11.83 25.62
CA THR A 37 -0.12 -12.94 25.92
C THR A 37 1.20 -12.78 25.17
N GLU A 38 2.27 -13.42 25.64
CA GLU A 38 3.59 -13.38 24.97
C GLU A 38 3.51 -13.83 23.49
N LYS A 39 2.64 -14.81 23.20
CA LYS A 39 2.40 -15.30 21.84
C LYS A 39 1.74 -14.24 20.96
N GLU A 40 0.74 -13.55 21.47
CA GLU A 40 0.03 -12.48 20.74
C GLU A 40 0.97 -11.28 20.53
N SER A 41 1.75 -10.89 21.54
CA SER A 41 2.77 -9.83 21.42
C SER A 41 3.78 -10.14 20.31
N ARG A 42 4.37 -11.35 20.34
CA ARG A 42 5.31 -11.79 19.30
C ARG A 42 4.66 -11.85 17.91
N CYS A 43 3.39 -12.24 17.84
CA CYS A 43 2.65 -12.25 16.57
C CYS A 43 2.49 -10.83 16.01
N VAL A 44 2.11 -9.85 16.85
CA VAL A 44 1.91 -8.45 16.44
C VAL A 44 3.21 -7.85 15.90
N ASP A 45 4.34 -8.08 16.57
CA ASP A 45 5.66 -7.60 16.12
C ASP A 45 6.02 -8.16 14.73
N LEU A 46 5.83 -9.46 14.53
CA LEU A 46 6.07 -10.12 13.26
C LEU A 46 5.09 -9.67 12.17
N CYS A 47 3.82 -9.46 12.53
CA CYS A 47 2.78 -8.98 11.61
C CYS A 47 3.11 -7.58 11.08
N ALA A 48 3.42 -6.64 11.97
CA ALA A 48 3.79 -5.28 11.60
C ALA A 48 5.05 -5.27 10.70
N THR A 49 6.07 -6.03 11.09
CA THR A 49 7.31 -6.19 10.33
C THR A 49 7.04 -6.72 8.92
N LYS A 50 6.26 -7.80 8.80
CA LYS A 50 5.89 -8.39 7.51
C LYS A 50 5.06 -7.44 6.65
N PHE A 51 4.13 -6.70 7.24
CA PHE A 51 3.31 -5.75 6.51
C PHE A 51 4.18 -4.64 5.90
N LEU A 52 5.09 -4.07 6.68
CA LEU A 52 5.97 -2.99 6.22
C LEU A 52 6.91 -3.47 5.11
N TYR A 53 7.57 -4.61 5.30
CA TYR A 53 8.44 -5.18 4.26
C TYR A 53 7.67 -5.60 3.00
N GLY A 54 6.47 -6.17 3.16
CA GLY A 54 5.60 -6.50 2.04
C GLY A 54 5.18 -5.27 1.26
N GLY A 55 4.78 -4.21 1.95
CA GLY A 55 4.44 -2.92 1.34
C GLY A 55 5.62 -2.31 0.58
N GLN A 56 6.82 -2.31 1.17
CA GLN A 56 8.03 -1.85 0.50
C GLN A 56 8.37 -2.68 -0.74
N SER A 57 8.26 -4.02 -0.66
CA SER A 57 8.52 -4.90 -1.79
C SER A 57 7.55 -4.65 -2.94
N ILE A 58 6.25 -4.51 -2.65
CA ILE A 58 5.24 -4.19 -3.66
C ILE A 58 5.51 -2.83 -4.29
N MET A 59 5.83 -1.82 -3.47
CA MET A 59 6.14 -0.48 -3.96
C MET A 59 7.37 -0.47 -4.86
N LYS A 60 8.41 -1.25 -4.52
CA LYS A 60 9.60 -1.42 -5.37
C LYS A 60 9.22 -1.95 -6.75
N THR A 61 8.49 -3.07 -6.81
CA THR A 61 8.04 -3.64 -8.09
C THR A 61 7.13 -2.67 -8.84
N TYR A 62 6.24 -1.96 -8.15
CA TYR A 62 5.35 -0.98 -8.75
C TYR A 62 6.14 0.14 -9.45
N VAL A 63 7.12 0.73 -8.76
CA VAL A 63 7.98 1.78 -9.32
C VAL A 63 8.76 1.28 -10.55
N GLU A 64 9.18 0.02 -10.56
CA GLU A 64 9.87 -0.58 -11.71
C GLU A 64 8.96 -0.77 -12.94
N ILE A 65 7.70 -1.21 -12.74
CA ILE A 65 6.81 -1.59 -13.86
C ILE A 65 5.89 -0.46 -14.34
N GLN A 66 5.54 0.51 -13.49
CA GLN A 66 4.58 1.55 -13.84
C GLN A 66 4.96 2.41 -15.03
N PRO A 67 6.21 2.87 -15.19
CA PRO A 67 6.59 3.70 -16.33
C PRO A 67 6.31 2.99 -17.67
N GLN A 68 6.62 1.70 -17.75
CA GLN A 68 6.38 0.89 -18.95
C GLN A 68 4.90 0.70 -19.25
N ILE A 69 4.06 0.60 -18.21
CA ILE A 69 2.61 0.50 -18.37
C ILE A 69 2.05 1.84 -18.85
N THR A 70 2.47 2.95 -18.23
CA THR A 70 2.05 4.30 -18.62
C THR A 70 2.47 4.64 -20.04
N GLU A 71 3.69 4.30 -20.44
CA GLU A 71 4.17 4.50 -21.81
C GLU A 71 3.33 3.72 -22.83
N ARG A 72 3.04 2.44 -22.56
CA ARG A 72 2.16 1.64 -23.42
C ARG A 72 0.78 2.26 -23.56
N ARG A 73 0.18 2.74 -22.46
CA ARG A 73 -1.13 3.41 -22.48
C ARG A 73 -1.13 4.68 -23.33
N ILE A 74 -0.05 5.47 -23.25
CA ILE A 74 0.09 6.71 -24.05
C ILE A 74 0.20 6.36 -25.54
N GLN A 75 0.99 5.34 -25.90
CA GLN A 75 1.13 4.90 -27.29
C GLN A 75 -0.19 4.39 -27.88
N GLU A 76 -0.96 3.61 -27.12
CA GLU A 76 -2.28 3.14 -27.54
C GLU A 76 -3.25 4.30 -27.75
N MET A 77 -3.27 5.27 -26.83
CA MET A 77 -4.10 6.47 -26.95
C MET A 77 -3.73 7.31 -28.18
N ASN A 78 -2.43 7.50 -28.45
CA ASN A 78 -1.98 8.25 -29.63
C ASN A 78 -2.42 7.58 -30.94
N LYS A 79 -2.29 6.25 -31.04
CA LYS A 79 -2.79 5.49 -32.20
C LYS A 79 -4.30 5.62 -32.38
N MET A 80 -5.07 5.55 -31.30
CA MET A 80 -6.52 5.76 -31.35
C MET A 80 -6.89 7.16 -31.84
N MET A 81 -6.14 8.19 -31.45
CA MET A 81 -6.34 9.56 -31.93
C MET A 81 -5.98 9.71 -33.41
N GLU A 82 -4.88 9.10 -33.86
CA GLU A 82 -4.46 9.07 -35.27
C GLU A 82 -5.50 8.36 -36.15
N ASP A 83 -5.99 7.19 -35.72
CA ASP A 83 -7.03 6.43 -36.42
C ASP A 83 -8.37 7.21 -36.48
N ALA A 84 -8.70 7.97 -35.44
CA ALA A 84 -9.89 8.81 -35.42
C ALA A 84 -9.76 10.01 -36.38
N ALA A 85 -8.58 10.62 -36.46
CA ALA A 85 -8.29 11.73 -37.37
C ALA A 85 -8.23 11.29 -38.85
N MET A 86 -7.86 10.03 -39.13
CA MET A 86 -7.86 9.49 -40.50
C MET A 86 -9.27 9.12 -41.01
N LYS A 87 -10.24 8.91 -40.10
CA LYS A 87 -11.63 8.57 -40.44
C LYS A 87 -12.56 9.78 -40.59
N SER A 88 -12.09 10.97 -40.23
CA SER A 88 -12.78 12.27 -40.43
C SER A 88 -12.33 12.93 -41.73
#